data_AF-A0A2E8F3J2-F1
#
_entry.id   AF-A0A2E8F3J2-F1
#
_cell.length_a   1.000
_cell.length_b   1.000
_cell.length_c   1.000
_cell.angle_alpha   90.00
_cell.angle_beta   90.00
_cell.angle_gamma   90.00
#
_symmetry.space_group_name_H-M   'P 1'
#
loop_
_entity.id
_entity.type
_entity.pdbx_description
1 polymer ?
#
loop_
_entity_poly.entity_id
_entity_poly.type
_entity_poly.pdbx_seq_one_letter_code
_entity_poly.pdbx_strand_id
1 'polypeptide(L)' 'MLILDADALIKLYKAGVLAQVTETFECVVPRKVYEKAVTLGRVRNHPDADDIDRVIANGGIEIV' A
#
# COMPACT_ATOMS: atom_id res chain seq x y z
N MET A 1 4.74 -5.03 -14.15
CA MET A 1 4.91 -3.87 -13.26
C MET A 1 3.59 -3.11 -13.12
N LEU A 2 3.10 -2.94 -11.89
CA LEU A 2 1.94 -2.14 -11.52
C LEU A 2 2.39 -0.92 -10.72
N ILE A 3 1.86 0.26 -11.05
CA ILE A 3 2.06 1.48 -10.25
C ILE A 3 0.78 1.69 -9.46
N LEU A 4 0.87 1.60 -8.13
CA LEU A 4 -0.28 1.70 -7.24
C LEU A 4 -0.42 3.11 -6.70
N ASP A 5 -1.63 3.66 -6.81
CA ASP A 5 -2.00 4.91 -6.13
C ASP A 5 -2.60 4.61 -4.74
N ALA A 6 -2.94 5.67 -4.00
CA ALA A 6 -3.44 5.53 -2.63
C ALA A 6 -4.77 4.77 -2.59
N ASP A 7 -5.63 5.00 -3.58
CA ASP A 7 -6.94 4.35 -3.68
C ASP A 7 -6.80 2.86 -3.96
N ALA A 8 -5.90 2.46 -4.86
CA ALA A 8 -5.61 1.07 -5.14
C ALA A 8 -5.09 0.35 -3.89
N LEU A 9 -4.13 0.93 -3.16
CA LEU A 9 -3.63 0.36 -1.90
C LEU A 9 -4.75 0.10 -0.90
N ILE A 10 -5.59 1.11 -0.67
CA ILE A 10 -6.69 1.03 0.30
C ILE A 10 -7.76 0.02 -0.15
N LYS A 11 -8.16 0.06 -1.43
CA LYS A 11 -9.24 -0.78 -1.94
C LYS A 11 -8.82 -2.25 -2.06
N LEU A 12 -7.60 -2.52 -2.54
CA LEU A 12 -7.07 -3.88 -2.61
C LEU A 12 -6.83 -4.45 -1.20
N TYR A 13 -6.40 -3.62 -0.25
CA TYR A 13 -6.27 -4.02 1.15
C TYR A 13 -7.64 -4.39 1.75
N LYS A 14 -8.64 -3.52 1.61
CA LYS A 14 -10.01 -3.78 2.09
C LYS A 14 -10.68 -4.97 1.43
N ALA A 15 -10.33 -5.25 0.17
CA ALA A 15 -10.78 -6.44 -0.54
C ALA A 15 -10.04 -7.72 -0.11
N GLY A 16 -9.00 -7.62 0.72
CA GLY A 16 -8.20 -8.76 1.19
C GLY A 16 -7.26 -9.36 0.14
N VAL A 17 -7.04 -8.66 -0.98
CA VAL A 17 -6.28 -9.18 -2.14
C VAL A 17 -4.94 -8.48 -2.36
N LEU A 18 -4.62 -7.42 -1.61
CA LEU A 18 -3.39 -6.65 -1.81
C LEU A 18 -2.13 -7.53 -1.76
N ALA A 19 -2.02 -8.42 -0.77
CA ALA A 19 -0.89 -9.34 -0.64
C ALA A 19 -0.73 -10.25 -1.88
N GLN A 20 -1.84 -10.83 -2.37
CA GLN A 20 -1.84 -11.68 -3.56
C GLN A 20 -1.41 -10.91 -4.82
N VAL A 21 -1.85 -9.66 -4.95
CA VAL A 21 -1.43 -8.77 -6.04
C VAL A 21 0.07 -8.52 -5.98
N THR A 22 0.61 -8.22 -4.80
CA THR A 22 2.04 -7.93 -4.60
C THR A 22 2.95 -9.16 -4.74
N GLU A 23 2.42 -10.36 -4.49
CA GLU A 23 3.12 -11.62 -4.72
C GLU A 23 3.13 -12.02 -6.21
N THR A 24 2.11 -11.60 -6.96
CA THR A 24 1.94 -11.97 -8.38
C THR A 24 2.57 -10.97 -9.34
N PHE A 25 2.53 -9.69 -9.00
CA PHE A 25 3.01 -8.60 -9.84
C PHE A 25 4.07 -7.79 -9.12
N GLU A 26 5.13 -7.43 -9.85
CA GLU A 26 6.02 -6.36 -9.43
C GLU A 26 5.24 -5.06 -9.25
N CYS A 27 5.18 -4.55 -8.03
CA CYS A 27 4.42 -3.38 -7.65
C CYS A 27 5.34 -2.26 -7.19
N VAL A 28 5.07 -1.04 -7.65
CA VAL A 28 5.76 0.16 -7.20
C VAL A 28 4.76 1.21 -6.72
N VAL A 29 5.15 1.98 -5.72
CA VAL A 29 4.35 3.08 -5.15
C VAL A 29 5.21 4.34 -5.12
N PRO A 30 4.75 5.46 -5.70
CA PRO A 30 5.44 6.72 -5.55
C PRO A 30 5.54 7.14 -4.08
N ARG A 31 6.68 7.69 -3.64
CA ARG A 31 6.89 8.15 -2.25
C ARG A 31 5.76 9.04 -1.73
N LYS A 32 5.26 9.97 -2.55
CA LYS A 32 4.12 10.84 -2.20
C LYS A 32 2.83 10.07 -1.94
N VAL A 33 2.62 8.95 -2.63
CA VAL A 33 1.46 8.08 -2.43
C VAL A 33 1.60 7.32 -1.11
N TYR A 34 2.78 6.78 -0.82
CA TYR A 34 3.08 6.16 0.47
C TYR A 34 2.83 7.12 1.63
N GLU A 35 3.37 8.34 1.55
CA GLU A 35 3.16 9.38 2.58
C GLU A 35 1.68 9.69 2.79
N LYS A 36 0.88 9.76 1.72
CA LYS A 36 -0.55 10.02 1.80
C LYS A 36 -1.34 8.85 2.39
N ALA A 37 -1.06 7.62 1.96
CA ALA A 37 -1.83 6.44 2.34
C ALA A 37 -1.44 5.93 3.73
N VAL A 38 -0.14 5.98 4.08
CA VAL A 38 0.41 5.43 5.32
C VAL A 38 0.67 6.54 6.35
N THR A 39 1.51 7.52 6.04
CA THR A 39 1.93 8.52 7.04
C THR A 39 0.76 9.42 7.46
N LEU A 40 0.03 10.00 6.51
CA LEU A 40 -1.18 10.79 6.75
C LEU A 40 -2.35 9.91 7.21
N GLY A 41 -2.39 8.65 6.77
CA GLY A 41 -3.37 7.65 7.21
C GLY A 41 -3.30 7.40 8.72
N ARG A 42 -2.08 7.20 9.25
CA ARG A 42 -1.79 7.05 10.68
C ARG A 42 -2.21 8.26 11.49
N VAL A 43 -1.86 9.47 11.04
CA VAL A 43 -2.24 10.73 11.72
C VAL A 43 -3.76 10.89 11.80
N ARG A 44 -4.50 10.34 10.84
CA ARG A 44 -5.97 10.39 10.78
C ARG A 44 -6.65 9.20 11.46
N ASN A 45 -5.91 8.34 12.17
CA ASN A 45 -6.42 7.11 12.81
C ASN A 45 -7.16 6.18 11.84
N HIS A 46 -6.69 6.07 10.59
CA HIS A 46 -7.17 5.02 9.70
C HIS A 46 -6.49 3.70 10.07
N PRO A 47 -7.24 2.70 10.59
CA PRO A 47 -6.66 1.44 11.06
C PRO A 47 -5.91 0.69 9.94
N ASP A 48 -6.38 0.85 8.70
CA ASP A 48 -5.82 0.24 7.50
C ASP A 48 -4.38 0.71 7.18
N ALA A 49 -3.95 1.87 7.71
CA ALA A 49 -2.65 2.45 7.39
C ALA A 49 -1.47 1.61 7.92
N ASP A 50 -1.62 1.02 9.11
CA ASP A 50 -0.57 0.17 9.70
C ASP A 50 -0.44 -1.17 8.98
N ASP A 51 -1.55 -1.73 8.54
CA ASP A 51 -1.54 -3.01 7.84
C ASP A 51 -1.04 -2.86 6.39
N ILE A 52 -1.38 -1.75 5.72
CA ILE A 52 -0.78 -1.41 4.42
C ILE A 52 0.74 -1.22 4.55
N ASP A 53 1.21 -0.55 5.61
CA ASP A 53 2.64 -0.39 5.86
C ASP A 53 3.36 -1.74 6.03
N ARG A 54 2.73 -2.70 6.72
CA ARG A 54 3.29 -4.06 6.85
C ARG A 54 3.39 -4.78 5.52
N VAL A 55 2.38 -4.66 4.65
CA VAL A 55 2.41 -5.28 3.32
C VAL A 55 3.53 -4.69 2.46
N ILE A 56 3.75 -3.37 2.56
CA ILE A 56 4.84 -2.68 1.86
C ILE A 56 6.20 -3.11 2.44
N ALA A 57 6.35 -3.10 3.77
CA ALA A 57 7.60 -3.44 4.45
C ALA A 57 8.03 -4.91 4.27
N ASN A 58 7.10 -5.83 4.10
CA ASN A 58 7.37 -7.26 3.86
C ASN A 58 7.85 -7.56 2.42
N GLY A 59 8.12 -6.54 1.60
CA GLY A 59 8.87 -6.65 0.36
C GLY A 59 8.03 -6.82 -0.91
N GLY A 60 6.70 -6.71 -0.83
CA GLY A 60 5.82 -6.84 -2.00
C GLY A 60 5.67 -5.58 -2.86
N ILE A 61 6.12 -4.42 -2.36
CA ILE A 61 5.97 -3.13 -3.04
C ILE A 61 7.24 -2.28 -2.87
N GLU A 62 7.83 -1.87 -3.99
CA GLU A 62 8.94 -0.92 -3.99
C GLU A 62 8.44 0.53 -3.89
N ILE A 63 9.09 1.36 -3.07
CA ILE A 63 8.78 2.79 -2.97
C ILE A 63 9.73 3.56 -3.89
N VAL A 64 9.19 4.22 -4.91
CA VAL A 64 9.93 4.98 -5.93
C VAL A 64 9.73 6.49 -5.86
#